data_AF-A0A9X7WFN9-F1
#
_entry.id   AF-A0A9X7WFN9-F1
#
_cell.length_a   1.000
_cell.length_b   1.000
_cell.length_c   1.000
_cell.angle_alpha   90.00
_cell.angle_beta   90.00
_cell.angle_gamma   90.00
#
_symmetry.space_group_name_H-M   'P 1'
#
loop_
_entity.id
_entity.type
_entity.pdbx_description
1 polymer ?
#
loop_
_entity_poly.entity_id
_entity_poly.type
_entity_poly.pdbx_seq_one_letter_code
_entity_poly.pdbx_strand_id
1 'polypeptide(L)'
;MFSVETAASAAYIVAALLFILALAGLSKHETSKAGNSFGILGMAVALAATITLAVHHDINPTGLALLIGATVVGAAIGLWRAKVVEMTGMPELIALLHSFVGLAAVLVGWNGYLHVENRPCGAEARELAASGLFGIHSAEVFIGVFIGAVTFTGSIVANLKLSARMKSNPLMLPGKNFLNIGALVAFFALTVWFVHEPKLWLLIVVTVLALALGWHLVASIGGGDMPVVVSMLNSYSGWAAAASGFLLSNDLLIITGALVGSSGAYLSYIMCKAMNRSFISVIAGGFGIEAGPAEDKDYGEHREITAEGVAELLGGADSVIITPGYGMAVAQAQYGVAELTRKLRDRGVNVRFGIHPVAGRLPGHMNVLLAEAKVPYDIVLEMDEINDDFGDTSVVLVIGANDTVNPAAAEDPSSPIAGMPVLTVWDADNVIVFKRSMASGYAGVQNPLFFRQNSAMLFGDAKDRVEDILHAL
;
A
#
# COMPACT_ATOMS: atom_id res chain seq x y z
N MET A 1 -25.27 31.73 -22.46
CA MET A 1 -26.22 31.03 -21.57
C MET A 1 -25.57 29.71 -21.23
N PHE A 2 -25.26 29.41 -19.97
CA PHE A 2 -24.59 28.16 -19.61
C PHE A 2 -25.57 26.99 -19.80
N SER A 3 -25.23 26.02 -20.64
CA SER A 3 -25.98 24.76 -20.74
C SER A 3 -25.61 23.83 -19.59
N VAL A 4 -26.45 22.83 -19.30
CA VAL A 4 -26.20 21.87 -18.21
C VAL A 4 -24.89 21.11 -18.45
N GLU A 5 -24.59 20.77 -19.70
CA GLU A 5 -23.36 20.09 -20.12
C GLU A 5 -22.12 20.96 -19.87
N THR A 6 -22.19 22.25 -20.20
CA THR A 6 -21.07 23.18 -19.92
C THR A 6 -20.86 23.38 -18.42
N ALA A 7 -21.94 23.40 -17.63
CA ALA A 7 -21.86 23.48 -16.17
C ALA A 7 -21.27 22.20 -15.55
N ALA A 8 -21.67 21.02 -16.04
CA ALA A 8 -21.12 19.74 -15.60
C ALA A 8 -19.63 19.63 -15.93
N SER A 9 -19.22 20.06 -17.13
CA SER A 9 -17.81 20.08 -17.54
C SER A 9 -16.97 21.01 -16.65
N ALA A 10 -17.48 22.20 -16.32
CA ALA A 10 -16.83 23.12 -15.39
C ALA A 10 -16.73 22.51 -13.97
N ALA A 11 -17.79 21.84 -13.51
CA ALA A 11 -17.80 21.15 -12.21
C ALA A 11 -16.78 20.02 -12.15
N TYR A 12 -16.58 19.27 -13.24
CA TYR A 12 -15.52 18.25 -13.35
C TYR A 12 -14.12 18.85 -13.26
N ILE A 13 -13.86 19.99 -13.89
CA ILE A 13 -12.57 20.70 -13.75
C ILE A 13 -12.36 21.13 -12.29
N VAL A 14 -13.39 21.70 -11.65
CA VAL A 14 -13.32 22.10 -10.24
C VAL A 14 -13.06 20.90 -9.34
N ALA A 15 -13.76 19.78 -9.55
CA ALA A 15 -13.54 18.54 -8.81
C ALA A 15 -12.11 18.01 -9.00
N ALA A 16 -11.57 18.04 -10.22
CA ALA A 16 -10.20 17.65 -10.51
C ALA A 16 -9.18 18.50 -9.76
N LEU A 17 -9.35 19.83 -9.75
CA LEU A 17 -8.52 20.75 -8.96
C LEU A 17 -8.61 20.45 -7.46
N LEU A 18 -9.80 20.17 -6.95
CA LEU A 18 -9.99 19.79 -5.55
C LEU A 18 -9.28 18.48 -5.20
N PHE A 19 -9.24 17.49 -6.09
CA PHE A 19 -8.46 16.26 -5.88
C PHE A 19 -6.95 16.51 -5.89
N ILE A 20 -6.45 17.41 -6.75
CA ILE A 20 -5.05 17.84 -6.72
C ILE A 20 -4.72 18.53 -5.38
N LEU A 21 -5.58 19.45 -4.94
CA LEU A 21 -5.44 20.11 -3.64
C LEU A 21 -5.56 19.14 -2.46
N ALA A 22 -6.35 18.07 -2.61
CA ALA A 22 -6.45 17.03 -1.60
C ALA A 22 -5.10 16.34 -1.39
N LEU A 23 -4.44 15.90 -2.47
CA LEU A 23 -3.10 15.31 -2.38
C LEU A 23 -2.05 16.30 -1.88
N ALA A 24 -2.07 17.54 -2.38
CA ALA A 24 -1.16 18.59 -1.91
C ALA A 24 -1.35 18.85 -0.40
N GLY A 25 -2.59 18.91 0.08
CA GLY A 25 -2.90 19.08 1.49
C GLY A 25 -2.47 17.89 2.35
N LEU A 26 -2.54 16.66 1.81
CA LEU A 26 -2.08 15.43 2.50
C LEU A 26 -0.55 15.31 2.58
N SER A 27 0.21 16.09 1.80
CA SER A 27 1.68 16.05 1.82
C SER A 27 2.31 16.64 3.09
N LYS A 28 1.53 17.38 3.89
CA LYS A 28 1.98 18.00 5.14
C LYS A 28 0.97 17.76 6.24
N HIS A 29 1.46 17.54 7.46
CA HIS A 29 0.60 17.23 8.60
C HIS A 29 -0.36 18.38 8.92
N GLU A 30 0.13 19.62 8.90
CA GLU A 30 -0.64 20.82 9.25
C GLU A 30 -1.82 21.05 8.31
N THR A 31 -1.66 20.66 7.04
CA THR A 31 -2.69 20.82 6.00
C THR A 31 -3.51 19.56 5.76
N SER A 32 -3.20 18.43 6.41
CA SER A 32 -3.81 17.12 6.16
C SER A 32 -5.35 17.13 6.28
N LYS A 33 -5.88 17.83 7.29
CA LYS A 33 -7.34 18.00 7.49
C LYS A 33 -8.01 18.81 6.37
N ALA A 34 -7.33 19.85 5.90
CA ALA A 34 -7.81 20.64 4.77
C ALA A 34 -7.77 19.82 3.47
N GLY A 35 -6.67 19.06 3.26
CA GLY A 35 -6.54 18.11 2.15
C GLY A 35 -7.69 17.12 2.09
N ASN A 36 -8.03 16.48 3.22
CA ASN A 36 -9.16 15.56 3.28
C ASN A 36 -10.50 16.26 2.95
N SER A 37 -10.71 17.48 3.45
CA SER A 37 -11.90 18.28 3.13
C SER A 37 -12.01 18.58 1.63
N PHE A 38 -10.91 18.90 0.95
CA PHE A 38 -10.90 19.10 -0.51
C PHE A 38 -11.30 17.83 -1.26
N GLY A 39 -10.82 16.66 -0.81
CA GLY A 39 -11.21 15.37 -1.40
C GLY A 39 -12.71 15.08 -1.27
N ILE A 40 -13.28 15.33 -0.08
CA ILE A 40 -14.72 15.18 0.17
C ILE A 40 -15.53 16.12 -0.74
N LEU A 41 -15.14 17.40 -0.80
CA LEU A 41 -15.83 18.38 -1.64
C LEU A 41 -15.72 18.04 -3.14
N GLY A 42 -14.54 17.61 -3.59
CA GLY A 42 -14.30 17.20 -4.97
C GLY A 42 -15.20 16.04 -5.38
N MET A 43 -15.32 15.00 -4.54
CA MET A 43 -16.21 13.87 -4.79
C MET A 43 -17.69 14.28 -4.78
N ALA A 44 -18.10 15.14 -3.85
CA ALA A 44 -19.48 15.64 -3.80
C ALA A 44 -19.85 16.44 -5.06
N VAL A 45 -18.97 17.32 -5.53
CA VAL A 45 -19.17 18.10 -6.77
C VAL A 45 -19.25 17.17 -7.99
N ALA A 46 -18.33 16.20 -8.09
CA ALA A 46 -18.31 15.23 -9.18
C ALA A 46 -19.60 14.41 -9.28
N LEU A 47 -20.06 13.85 -8.15
CA LEU A 47 -21.29 13.05 -8.10
C LEU A 47 -22.52 13.91 -8.41
N ALA A 48 -22.62 15.12 -7.85
CA ALA A 48 -23.73 16.02 -8.11
C ALA A 48 -23.81 16.39 -9.60
N ALA A 49 -22.68 16.72 -10.23
CA ALA A 49 -22.61 17.02 -11.65
C ALA A 49 -23.03 15.81 -12.52
N THR A 50 -22.53 14.62 -12.19
CA THR A 50 -22.84 13.38 -12.92
C THR A 50 -24.31 13.01 -12.83
N ILE A 51 -24.91 13.09 -11.63
CA ILE A 51 -26.33 12.80 -11.42
C ILE A 51 -27.20 13.83 -12.16
N THR A 52 -26.84 15.11 -12.09
CA THR A 52 -27.56 16.17 -12.80
C THR A 52 -27.53 15.95 -14.31
N LEU A 53 -26.38 15.57 -14.86
CA LEU A 53 -26.22 15.25 -16.28
C LEU A 53 -27.05 14.02 -16.67
N ALA A 54 -27.07 12.97 -15.84
CA ALA A 54 -27.88 11.79 -16.09
C ALA A 54 -29.39 12.11 -16.10
N VAL A 55 -29.86 12.95 -15.18
CA VAL A 55 -31.24 13.44 -15.16
C VAL A 55 -31.55 14.31 -16.37
N HIS A 56 -30.61 15.15 -16.80
CA HIS A 56 -30.78 15.99 -17.99
C HIS A 56 -30.88 15.16 -19.29
N HIS A 57 -30.17 14.05 -19.38
CA HIS A 57 -30.26 13.08 -20.48
C HIS A 57 -31.43 12.09 -20.32
N ASP A 58 -32.48 12.46 -19.59
CA ASP A 58 -33.71 11.71 -19.43
C ASP A 58 -33.50 10.24 -18.97
N ILE A 59 -32.59 10.03 -18.00
CA ILE A 59 -32.43 8.72 -17.36
C ILE A 59 -33.80 8.19 -16.89
N ASN A 60 -34.09 6.94 -17.24
CA ASN A 60 -35.38 6.35 -16.88
C ASN A 60 -35.55 6.25 -15.35
N PRO A 61 -36.79 6.29 -14.82
CA PRO A 61 -37.02 6.27 -13.36
C PRO A 61 -36.42 5.05 -12.67
N THR A 62 -36.46 3.89 -13.33
CA THR A 62 -35.87 2.65 -12.81
C THR A 62 -34.35 2.75 -12.71
N GLY A 63 -33.67 3.27 -13.73
CA GLY A 63 -32.22 3.46 -13.75
C GLY A 63 -31.78 4.48 -12.71
N LEU A 64 -32.52 5.58 -12.55
CA LEU A 64 -32.28 6.55 -11.48
C LEU A 64 -32.43 5.92 -10.10
N ALA A 65 -33.48 5.12 -9.88
CA ALA A 65 -33.70 4.42 -8.61
C ALA A 65 -32.57 3.41 -8.31
N LEU A 66 -32.11 2.67 -9.33
CA LEU A 66 -30.98 1.74 -9.20
C LEU A 66 -29.66 2.47 -8.90
N LEU A 67 -29.40 3.59 -9.58
CA LEU A 67 -28.20 4.42 -9.36
C LEU A 67 -28.15 4.94 -7.93
N ILE A 68 -29.23 5.57 -7.46
CA ILE A 68 -29.31 6.11 -6.10
C ILE A 68 -29.24 4.98 -5.08
N GLY A 69 -30.00 3.90 -5.29
CA GLY A 69 -30.01 2.74 -4.40
C GLY A 69 -28.63 2.09 -4.25
N ALA A 70 -27.94 1.82 -5.36
CA ALA A 70 -26.59 1.26 -5.34
C ALA A 70 -25.59 2.19 -4.65
N THR A 71 -25.68 3.50 -4.90
CA THR A 71 -24.80 4.51 -4.27
C THR A 71 -25.00 4.54 -2.76
N VAL A 72 -26.25 4.55 -2.29
CA VAL A 72 -26.57 4.55 -0.85
C VAL A 72 -26.11 3.26 -0.17
N VAL A 73 -26.34 2.10 -0.79
CA VAL A 73 -25.88 0.81 -0.25
C VAL A 73 -24.36 0.75 -0.18
N GLY A 74 -23.66 1.16 -1.25
CA GLY A 74 -22.20 1.22 -1.28
C GLY A 74 -21.64 2.16 -0.21
N ALA A 75 -22.20 3.35 -0.08
CA ALA A 75 -21.81 4.32 0.95
C ALA A 75 -22.05 3.78 2.37
N ALA A 76 -23.19 3.14 2.63
CA ALA A 76 -23.50 2.56 3.93
C ALA A 76 -22.50 1.45 4.33
N ILE A 77 -22.19 0.53 3.40
CA ILE A 77 -21.20 -0.52 3.63
C ILE A 77 -19.81 0.08 3.85
N GLY A 78 -19.42 1.06 3.03
CA GLY A 78 -18.14 1.76 3.14
C GLY A 78 -17.96 2.44 4.49
N LEU A 79 -18.95 3.22 4.93
CA LEU A 79 -18.95 3.91 6.23
C LEU A 79 -18.91 2.92 7.40
N TRP A 80 -19.67 1.82 7.31
CA TRP A 80 -19.65 0.78 8.33
C TRP A 80 -18.27 0.12 8.44
N ARG A 81 -17.68 -0.30 7.31
CA ARG A 81 -16.35 -0.94 7.31
C ARG A 81 -15.26 0.00 7.79
N ALA A 82 -15.28 1.27 7.37
CA ALA A 82 -14.30 2.27 7.80
C ALA A 82 -14.38 2.58 9.31
N LYS A 83 -15.56 2.44 9.93
CA LYS A 83 -15.75 2.69 11.37
C LYS A 83 -15.28 1.54 12.26
N VAL A 84 -15.31 0.31 11.76
CA VAL A 84 -15.10 -0.90 12.58
C VAL A 84 -13.71 -1.52 12.36
N VAL A 85 -13.01 -1.17 11.27
CA VAL A 85 -11.66 -1.70 11.02
C VAL A 85 -10.66 -1.19 12.06
N GLU A 86 -9.82 -2.08 12.56
CA GLU A 86 -8.70 -1.72 13.42
C GLU A 86 -7.53 -1.16 12.59
N MET A 87 -6.71 -0.28 13.16
CA MET A 87 -5.59 0.35 12.44
C MET A 87 -4.55 -0.67 11.96
N THR A 88 -4.42 -1.79 12.66
CA THR A 88 -3.59 -2.94 12.25
C THR A 88 -4.08 -3.65 10.99
N GLY A 89 -5.39 -3.62 10.74
CA GLY A 89 -6.05 -4.23 9.57
C GLY A 89 -6.24 -3.26 8.39
N MET A 90 -5.74 -2.03 8.51
CA MET A 90 -5.78 -1.03 7.44
C MET A 90 -5.15 -1.51 6.13
N PRO A 91 -4.02 -2.26 6.12
CA PRO A 91 -3.40 -2.74 4.88
C PRO A 91 -4.31 -3.67 4.08
N GLU A 92 -4.96 -4.65 4.71
CA GLU A 92 -5.86 -5.53 3.97
C GLU A 92 -7.16 -4.84 3.54
N LEU A 93 -7.64 -3.83 4.28
CA LEU A 93 -8.82 -3.06 3.87
C LEU A 93 -8.50 -2.24 2.61
N ILE A 94 -7.35 -1.56 2.56
CA ILE A 94 -6.91 -0.81 1.39
C ILE A 94 -6.77 -1.74 0.18
N ALA A 95 -6.15 -2.91 0.36
CA ALA A 95 -6.07 -3.92 -0.68
C ALA A 95 -7.47 -4.30 -1.22
N LEU A 96 -8.44 -4.52 -0.32
CA LEU A 96 -9.81 -4.85 -0.69
C LEU A 96 -10.51 -3.70 -1.44
N LEU A 97 -10.29 -2.44 -1.05
CA LEU A 97 -10.91 -1.27 -1.71
C LEU A 97 -10.49 -1.15 -3.18
N HIS A 98 -9.22 -1.41 -3.51
CA HIS A 98 -8.76 -1.44 -4.90
C HIS A 98 -9.46 -2.52 -5.74
N SER A 99 -9.91 -3.62 -5.11
CA SER A 99 -10.66 -4.65 -5.83
C SER A 99 -11.98 -4.10 -6.37
N PHE A 100 -12.69 -3.27 -5.61
CA PHE A 100 -13.93 -2.65 -6.06
C PHE A 100 -13.70 -1.68 -7.22
N VAL A 101 -12.59 -0.94 -7.22
CA VAL A 101 -12.21 -0.06 -8.35
C VAL A 101 -11.94 -0.88 -9.61
N GLY A 102 -11.17 -1.97 -9.48
CA GLY A 102 -10.91 -2.90 -10.59
C GLY A 102 -12.18 -3.52 -11.15
N LEU A 103 -13.08 -3.99 -10.27
CA LEU A 103 -14.37 -4.55 -10.68
C LEU A 103 -15.27 -3.51 -11.36
N ALA A 104 -15.31 -2.27 -10.85
CA ALA A 104 -16.05 -1.18 -11.48
C ALA A 104 -15.52 -0.90 -12.90
N ALA A 105 -14.20 -0.86 -13.11
CA ALA A 105 -13.62 -0.70 -14.44
C ALA A 105 -13.97 -1.86 -15.39
N VAL A 106 -13.98 -3.11 -14.90
CA VAL A 106 -14.46 -4.26 -15.69
C VAL A 106 -15.92 -4.07 -16.10
N LEU A 107 -16.80 -3.70 -15.17
CA LEU A 107 -18.22 -3.49 -15.45
C LEU A 107 -18.45 -2.33 -16.43
N VAL A 108 -17.69 -1.24 -16.31
CA VAL A 108 -17.72 -0.10 -17.23
C VAL A 108 -17.27 -0.52 -18.64
N GLY A 109 -16.17 -1.26 -18.76
CA GLY A 109 -15.70 -1.77 -20.05
C GLY A 109 -16.68 -2.74 -20.71
N TRP A 110 -17.28 -3.65 -19.93
CA TRP A 110 -18.36 -4.52 -20.41
C TRP A 110 -19.59 -3.72 -20.86
N ASN A 111 -19.95 -2.67 -20.13
CA ASN A 111 -21.04 -1.79 -20.52
C ASN A 111 -20.75 -1.05 -21.82
N GLY A 112 -19.51 -0.58 -22.02
CA GLY A 112 -19.04 0.03 -23.27
C GLY A 112 -19.23 -0.91 -24.45
N TYR A 113 -18.73 -2.15 -24.33
CA TYR A 113 -18.92 -3.18 -25.35
C TYR A 113 -20.40 -3.41 -25.72
N LEU A 114 -21.26 -3.52 -24.71
CA LEU A 114 -22.68 -3.84 -24.93
C LEU A 114 -23.44 -2.70 -25.61
N HIS A 115 -23.00 -1.45 -25.42
CA HIS A 115 -23.63 -0.26 -26.01
C HIS A 115 -23.08 0.06 -27.41
N VAL A 116 -21.79 -0.14 -27.64
CA VAL A 116 -21.12 0.26 -28.88
C VAL A 116 -20.90 -0.94 -29.81
N GLU A 117 -19.96 -1.83 -29.51
CA GLU A 117 -19.55 -2.88 -30.44
C GLU A 117 -20.59 -3.98 -30.65
N ASN A 118 -21.35 -4.33 -29.60
CA ASN A 118 -22.44 -5.31 -29.70
C ASN A 118 -23.66 -4.74 -30.46
N ARG A 119 -23.68 -3.43 -30.71
CA ARG A 119 -24.73 -2.74 -31.47
C ARG A 119 -24.10 -1.91 -32.60
N PRO A 120 -23.51 -2.54 -33.63
CA PRO A 120 -22.76 -1.84 -34.67
C PRO A 120 -23.63 -0.88 -35.52
N CYS A 121 -24.96 -0.99 -35.44
CA CYS A 121 -25.91 -0.08 -36.07
C CYS A 121 -26.47 1.02 -35.13
N GLY A 122 -26.00 1.08 -33.87
CA GLY A 122 -26.37 2.10 -32.90
C GLY A 122 -25.82 3.48 -33.26
N ALA A 123 -26.37 4.53 -32.63
CA ALA A 123 -25.98 5.91 -32.89
C ALA A 123 -24.49 6.16 -32.54
N GLU A 124 -24.07 5.78 -31.33
CA GLU A 124 -22.68 5.92 -30.85
C GLU A 124 -21.68 5.16 -31.71
N ALA A 125 -21.98 3.90 -32.07
CA ALA A 125 -21.13 3.09 -32.94
C ALA A 125 -20.93 3.74 -34.33
N ARG A 126 -22.00 4.34 -34.89
CA ARG A 126 -21.92 5.05 -36.18
C ARG A 126 -21.11 6.34 -36.08
N GLU A 127 -21.26 7.08 -34.99
CA GLU A 127 -20.50 8.32 -34.75
C GLU A 127 -19.00 8.03 -34.59
N LEU A 128 -18.65 7.02 -33.80
CA LEU A 128 -17.27 6.55 -33.65
C LEU A 128 -16.70 6.00 -34.96
N ALA A 129 -17.50 5.30 -35.77
CA ALA A 129 -17.07 4.85 -37.08
C ALA A 129 -16.83 6.00 -38.06
N ALA A 130 -17.71 7.02 -38.06
CA ALA A 130 -17.59 8.19 -38.93
C ALA A 130 -16.38 9.08 -38.58
N SER A 131 -16.00 9.12 -37.31
CA SER A 131 -14.83 9.84 -36.80
C SER A 131 -13.52 9.04 -36.85
N GLY A 132 -13.56 7.75 -37.24
CA GLY A 132 -12.41 6.86 -37.25
C GLY A 132 -11.93 6.43 -35.86
N LEU A 133 -12.75 6.64 -34.82
CA LEU A 133 -12.44 6.35 -33.42
C LEU A 133 -12.93 4.97 -32.95
N PHE A 134 -13.71 4.26 -33.76
CA PHE A 134 -14.30 2.97 -33.38
C PHE A 134 -13.26 1.95 -32.88
N GLY A 135 -12.15 1.77 -33.61
CA GLY A 135 -11.09 0.86 -33.18
C GLY A 135 -10.35 1.32 -31.93
N ILE A 136 -10.28 2.63 -31.68
CA ILE A 136 -9.69 3.19 -30.45
C ILE A 136 -10.60 2.86 -29.25
N HIS A 137 -11.90 3.06 -29.39
CA HIS A 137 -12.87 2.69 -28.35
C HIS A 137 -12.80 1.18 -28.02
N SER A 138 -12.72 0.32 -29.05
CA SER A 138 -12.56 -1.13 -28.83
C SER A 138 -11.26 -1.46 -28.09
N ALA A 139 -10.16 -0.75 -28.36
CA ALA A 139 -8.92 -0.91 -27.61
C ALA A 139 -9.07 -0.46 -26.15
N GLU A 140 -9.71 0.69 -25.91
CA GLU A 140 -9.97 1.23 -24.56
C GLU A 140 -10.81 0.27 -23.72
N VAL A 141 -11.88 -0.31 -24.29
CA VAL A 141 -12.70 -1.36 -23.67
C VAL A 141 -11.82 -2.53 -23.24
N PHE A 142 -11.02 -3.06 -24.16
CA PHE A 142 -10.24 -4.27 -23.95
C PHE A 142 -9.12 -4.07 -22.92
N ILE A 143 -8.40 -2.96 -23.01
CA ILE A 143 -7.32 -2.57 -22.08
C ILE A 143 -7.91 -2.28 -20.70
N GLY A 144 -9.01 -1.52 -20.62
CA GLY A 144 -9.68 -1.18 -19.36
C GLY A 144 -10.15 -2.42 -18.60
N VAL A 145 -10.78 -3.37 -19.30
CA VAL A 145 -11.20 -4.65 -18.71
C VAL A 145 -10.00 -5.47 -18.23
N PHE A 146 -8.92 -5.53 -19.02
CA PHE A 146 -7.73 -6.27 -18.63
C PHE A 146 -7.09 -5.70 -17.35
N ILE A 147 -6.82 -4.40 -17.30
CA ILE A 147 -6.23 -3.75 -16.12
C ILE A 147 -7.17 -3.88 -14.91
N GLY A 148 -8.47 -3.65 -15.10
CA GLY A 148 -9.47 -3.77 -14.04
C GLY A 148 -9.56 -5.18 -13.44
N ALA A 149 -9.56 -6.22 -14.28
CA ALA A 149 -9.66 -7.61 -13.84
C ALA A 149 -8.38 -8.12 -13.15
N VAL A 150 -7.20 -7.71 -13.64
CA VAL A 150 -5.92 -7.97 -12.96
C VAL A 150 -5.92 -7.31 -11.58
N THR A 151 -6.37 -6.05 -11.49
CA THR A 151 -6.47 -5.31 -10.23
C THR A 151 -7.43 -6.00 -9.27
N PHE A 152 -8.63 -6.37 -9.73
CA PHE A 152 -9.65 -7.00 -8.91
C PHE A 152 -9.16 -8.26 -8.20
N THR A 153 -8.64 -9.23 -8.98
CA THR A 153 -8.18 -10.50 -8.43
C THR A 153 -6.88 -10.36 -7.66
N GLY A 154 -5.94 -9.54 -8.13
CA GLY A 154 -4.70 -9.26 -7.42
C GLY A 154 -4.95 -8.67 -6.03
N SER A 155 -5.87 -7.70 -5.95
CA SER A 155 -6.30 -7.07 -4.69
C SER A 155 -6.97 -8.04 -3.72
N ILE A 156 -7.80 -8.96 -4.22
CA ILE A 156 -8.39 -10.00 -3.38
C ILE A 156 -7.29 -10.90 -2.79
N VAL A 157 -6.33 -11.34 -3.60
CA VAL A 157 -5.23 -12.18 -3.11
C VAL A 157 -4.36 -11.44 -2.10
N ALA A 158 -4.05 -10.16 -2.35
CA ALA A 158 -3.33 -9.32 -1.40
C ALA A 158 -4.06 -9.18 -0.06
N ASN A 159 -5.38 -8.93 -0.10
CA ASN A 159 -6.22 -8.90 1.11
C ASN A 159 -6.18 -10.24 1.87
N LEU A 160 -6.33 -11.37 1.17
CA LEU A 160 -6.33 -12.70 1.79
C LEU A 160 -4.97 -13.04 2.43
N LYS A 161 -3.85 -12.62 1.81
CA LYS A 161 -2.51 -12.82 2.38
C LYS A 161 -2.26 -11.94 3.59
N LEU A 162 -2.64 -10.66 3.53
CA LEU A 162 -2.45 -9.72 4.63
C LEU A 162 -3.30 -10.08 5.86
N SER A 163 -4.55 -10.51 5.63
CA SER A 163 -5.46 -11.01 6.66
C SER A 163 -5.16 -12.44 7.15
N ALA A 164 -4.03 -13.03 6.72
CA ALA A 164 -3.60 -14.39 7.06
C ALA A 164 -4.62 -15.51 6.73
N ARG A 165 -5.57 -15.24 5.82
CA ARG A 165 -6.52 -16.24 5.29
C ARG A 165 -5.93 -17.08 4.16
N MET A 166 -4.82 -16.62 3.59
CA MET A 166 -4.00 -17.34 2.61
C MET A 166 -2.56 -17.40 3.10
N LYS A 167 -1.84 -18.49 2.76
CA LYS A 167 -0.42 -18.64 3.08
C LYS A 167 0.39 -17.47 2.51
N SER A 168 1.27 -16.91 3.33
CA SER A 168 2.13 -15.78 2.95
C SER A 168 3.32 -16.18 2.06
N ASN A 169 3.63 -17.48 1.95
CA ASN A 169 4.71 -17.96 1.10
C ASN A 169 4.35 -17.77 -0.39
N PRO A 170 5.32 -17.42 -1.24
CA PRO A 170 5.08 -17.27 -2.67
C PRO A 170 4.67 -18.61 -3.30
N LEU A 171 3.62 -18.59 -4.13
CA LEU A 171 3.24 -19.73 -4.94
C LEU A 171 4.27 -19.93 -6.07
N MET A 172 4.85 -21.12 -6.16
CA MET A 172 5.87 -21.45 -7.16
C MET A 172 5.32 -22.49 -8.14
N LEU A 173 4.64 -22.02 -9.20
CA LEU A 173 4.23 -22.89 -10.31
C LEU A 173 5.41 -23.19 -11.26
N PRO A 174 5.49 -24.40 -11.84
CA PRO A 174 6.47 -24.70 -12.87
C PRO A 174 6.31 -23.74 -14.05
N GLY A 175 7.39 -23.04 -14.43
CA GLY A 175 7.37 -22.08 -15.53
C GLY A 175 6.52 -20.83 -15.29
N LYS A 176 6.30 -20.41 -14.03
CA LYS A 176 5.49 -19.22 -13.66
C LYS A 176 5.74 -17.98 -14.54
N ASN A 177 7.00 -17.73 -14.90
CA ASN A 177 7.39 -16.59 -15.74
C ASN A 177 6.85 -16.71 -17.16
N PHE A 178 6.90 -17.91 -17.74
CA PHE A 178 6.34 -18.18 -19.06
C PHE A 178 4.81 -18.05 -19.07
N LEU A 179 4.14 -18.42 -17.98
CA LEU A 179 2.69 -18.20 -17.84
C LEU A 179 2.34 -16.71 -17.83
N ASN A 180 3.09 -15.91 -17.05
CA ASN A 180 2.87 -14.46 -16.97
C ASN A 180 3.15 -13.75 -18.32
N ILE A 181 4.30 -14.04 -18.94
CA ILE A 181 4.66 -13.47 -20.24
C ILE A 181 3.69 -13.94 -21.32
N GLY A 182 3.33 -15.23 -21.30
CA GLY A 182 2.36 -15.81 -22.22
C GLY A 182 0.99 -15.14 -22.12
N ALA A 183 0.51 -14.85 -20.90
CA ALA A 183 -0.73 -14.12 -20.69
C ALA A 183 -0.66 -12.68 -21.24
N LEU A 184 0.46 -11.98 -21.09
CA LEU A 184 0.65 -10.63 -21.65
C LEU A 184 0.70 -10.65 -23.19
N VAL A 185 1.38 -11.62 -23.79
CA VAL A 185 1.41 -11.79 -25.25
C VAL A 185 0.03 -12.15 -25.78
N ALA A 186 -0.69 -13.06 -25.10
CA ALA A 186 -2.06 -13.42 -25.45
C ALA A 186 -2.99 -12.22 -25.35
N PHE A 187 -2.88 -11.42 -24.28
CA PHE A 187 -3.61 -10.16 -24.15
C PHE A 187 -3.36 -9.24 -25.35
N PHE A 188 -2.11 -8.98 -25.71
CA PHE A 188 -1.80 -8.10 -26.85
C PHE A 188 -2.38 -8.62 -28.17
N ALA A 189 -2.22 -9.92 -28.45
CA ALA A 189 -2.78 -10.53 -29.66
C ALA A 189 -4.32 -10.48 -29.69
N LEU A 190 -4.96 -10.73 -28.55
CA LEU A 190 -6.41 -10.64 -28.42
C LEU A 190 -6.92 -9.20 -28.54
N THR A 191 -6.19 -8.20 -28.04
CA THR A 191 -6.52 -6.77 -28.24
C THR A 191 -6.50 -6.43 -29.72
N VAL A 192 -5.44 -6.79 -30.44
CA VAL A 192 -5.36 -6.56 -31.88
C VAL A 192 -6.53 -7.24 -32.58
N TRP A 193 -6.85 -8.50 -32.25
CA TRP A 193 -8.00 -9.18 -32.85
C TRP A 193 -9.32 -8.46 -32.55
N PHE A 194 -9.55 -8.09 -31.29
CA PHE A 194 -10.78 -7.43 -30.86
C PHE A 194 -11.02 -6.08 -31.54
N VAL A 195 -9.95 -5.30 -31.76
CA VAL A 195 -10.03 -4.01 -32.48
C VAL A 195 -10.52 -4.18 -33.92
N HIS A 196 -10.18 -5.30 -34.57
CA HIS A 196 -10.64 -5.59 -35.94
C HIS A 196 -12.03 -6.25 -35.95
N GLU A 197 -12.28 -7.16 -35.02
CA GLU A 197 -13.52 -7.93 -34.93
C GLU A 197 -14.00 -8.03 -33.47
N PRO A 198 -14.74 -7.02 -32.97
CA PRO A 198 -15.10 -6.98 -31.56
C PRO A 198 -16.24 -7.96 -31.24
N LYS A 199 -15.85 -9.18 -30.90
CA LYS A 199 -16.77 -10.28 -30.56
C LYS A 199 -16.82 -10.50 -29.05
N LEU A 200 -18.02 -10.78 -28.52
CA LEU A 200 -18.25 -10.97 -27.09
C LEU A 200 -17.36 -12.06 -26.49
N TRP A 201 -17.11 -13.14 -27.22
CA TRP A 201 -16.26 -14.22 -26.72
C TRP A 201 -14.80 -13.79 -26.50
N LEU A 202 -14.27 -12.86 -27.30
CA LEU A 202 -12.92 -12.30 -27.08
C LEU A 202 -12.88 -11.50 -25.77
N LEU A 203 -13.92 -10.71 -25.50
CA LEU A 203 -14.07 -9.98 -24.24
C LEU A 203 -14.15 -10.93 -23.02
N ILE A 204 -14.90 -12.04 -23.16
CA ILE A 204 -14.97 -13.08 -22.13
C ILE A 204 -13.58 -13.69 -21.90
N VAL A 205 -12.88 -14.07 -22.97
CA VAL A 205 -11.57 -14.71 -22.89
C VAL A 205 -10.55 -13.79 -22.22
N VAL A 206 -10.47 -12.51 -22.60
CA VAL A 206 -9.54 -11.57 -21.93
C VAL A 206 -9.91 -11.34 -20.48
N THR A 207 -11.21 -11.28 -20.15
CA THR A 207 -11.65 -11.11 -18.77
C THR A 207 -11.16 -12.29 -17.93
N VAL A 208 -11.39 -13.53 -18.38
CA VAL A 208 -10.94 -14.74 -17.67
C VAL A 208 -9.41 -14.79 -17.58
N LEU A 209 -8.71 -14.48 -18.67
CA LEU A 209 -7.24 -14.43 -18.71
C LEU A 209 -6.69 -13.42 -17.69
N ALA A 210 -7.26 -12.22 -17.64
CA ALA A 210 -6.87 -11.15 -16.74
C ALA A 210 -7.15 -11.49 -15.27
N LEU A 211 -8.30 -12.10 -14.97
CA LEU A 211 -8.63 -12.62 -13.63
C LEU A 211 -7.63 -13.69 -13.19
N ALA A 212 -7.28 -14.63 -14.08
CA ALA A 212 -6.30 -15.67 -13.79
C ALA A 212 -4.89 -15.08 -13.59
N LEU A 213 -4.50 -14.11 -14.43
CA LEU A 213 -3.22 -13.43 -14.34
C LEU A 213 -3.09 -12.62 -13.04
N GLY A 214 -4.10 -11.83 -12.67
CA GLY A 214 -4.09 -11.05 -11.44
C GLY A 214 -3.99 -11.93 -10.19
N TRP A 215 -4.73 -13.04 -10.17
CA TRP A 215 -4.59 -14.06 -9.14
C TRP A 215 -3.16 -14.63 -9.09
N HIS A 216 -2.64 -15.11 -10.22
CA HIS A 216 -1.35 -15.79 -10.28
C HIS A 216 -0.18 -14.87 -9.93
N LEU A 217 -0.19 -13.63 -10.44
CA LEU A 217 0.86 -12.64 -10.22
C LEU A 217 1.01 -12.33 -8.74
N VAL A 218 -0.09 -12.02 -8.04
CA VAL A 218 -0.04 -11.68 -6.61
C VAL A 218 0.12 -12.93 -5.73
N ALA A 219 -0.43 -14.08 -6.13
CA ALA A 219 -0.21 -15.35 -5.44
C ALA A 219 1.27 -15.76 -5.44
N SER A 220 2.02 -15.38 -6.47
CA SER A 220 3.45 -15.68 -6.62
C SER A 220 4.39 -14.76 -5.82
N ILE A 221 3.86 -13.74 -5.13
CA ILE A 221 4.66 -12.76 -4.36
C ILE A 221 4.60 -13.11 -2.86
N GLY A 222 5.71 -12.94 -2.13
CA GLY A 222 5.80 -13.21 -0.69
C GLY A 222 5.07 -12.19 0.17
N GLY A 223 4.68 -12.60 1.39
CA GLY A 223 3.92 -11.79 2.34
C GLY A 223 4.57 -10.46 2.75
N GLY A 224 5.89 -10.41 2.87
CA GLY A 224 6.60 -9.17 3.25
C GLY A 224 6.71 -8.16 2.11
N ASP A 225 6.48 -8.59 0.86
CA ASP A 225 6.44 -7.70 -0.31
C ASP A 225 5.02 -7.20 -0.60
N MET A 226 4.02 -7.73 0.10
CA MET A 226 2.62 -7.31 -0.04
C MET A 226 2.41 -5.80 0.09
N PRO A 227 3.12 -5.04 0.94
CA PRO A 227 2.95 -3.58 1.00
C PRO A 227 3.25 -2.91 -0.36
N VAL A 228 4.30 -3.36 -1.06
CA VAL A 228 4.64 -2.87 -2.41
C VAL A 228 3.56 -3.28 -3.40
N VAL A 229 3.06 -4.52 -3.31
CA VAL A 229 1.98 -5.01 -4.19
C VAL A 229 0.71 -4.20 -4.00
N VAL A 230 0.33 -3.85 -2.77
CA VAL A 230 -0.84 -3.01 -2.49
C VAL A 230 -0.68 -1.62 -3.13
N SER A 231 0.52 -1.04 -3.05
CA SER A 231 0.85 0.25 -3.68
C SER A 231 0.82 0.18 -5.21
N MET A 232 1.27 -0.92 -5.81
CA MET A 232 1.17 -1.14 -7.25
C MET A 232 -0.27 -1.36 -7.71
N LEU A 233 -1.06 -2.13 -6.96
CA LEU A 233 -2.48 -2.31 -7.25
C LEU A 233 -3.26 -1.00 -7.13
N ASN A 234 -2.85 -0.09 -6.23
CA ASN A 234 -3.33 1.28 -6.21
C ASN A 234 -3.03 2.00 -7.53
N SER A 235 -1.79 1.89 -8.04
CA SER A 235 -1.42 2.43 -9.35
C SER A 235 -2.30 1.87 -10.48
N TYR A 236 -2.48 0.55 -10.53
CA TYR A 236 -3.32 -0.09 -11.55
C TYR A 236 -4.78 0.35 -11.46
N SER A 237 -5.30 0.55 -10.24
CA SER A 237 -6.65 1.09 -10.04
C SER A 237 -6.80 2.50 -10.61
N GLY A 238 -5.76 3.35 -10.48
CA GLY A 238 -5.72 4.67 -11.10
C GLY A 238 -5.69 4.61 -12.63
N TRP A 239 -4.86 3.75 -13.22
CA TRP A 239 -4.82 3.55 -14.67
C TRP A 239 -6.11 2.94 -15.23
N ALA A 240 -6.77 2.05 -14.47
CA ALA A 240 -8.09 1.52 -14.83
C ALA A 240 -9.17 2.61 -14.82
N ALA A 241 -9.11 3.53 -13.84
CA ALA A 241 -10.00 4.69 -13.80
C ALA A 241 -9.73 5.65 -14.97
N ALA A 242 -8.47 5.90 -15.32
CA ALA A 242 -8.11 6.71 -16.47
C ALA A 242 -8.58 6.08 -17.80
N ALA A 243 -8.41 4.77 -17.95
CA ALA A 243 -8.92 4.03 -19.11
C ALA A 243 -10.44 4.09 -19.21
N SER A 244 -11.15 3.98 -18.08
CA SER A 244 -12.60 4.20 -18.01
C SER A 244 -12.98 5.64 -18.37
N GLY A 245 -12.12 6.60 -18.01
CA GLY A 245 -12.27 8.00 -18.39
C GLY A 245 -12.17 8.23 -19.89
N PHE A 246 -11.19 7.64 -20.56
CA PHE A 246 -11.10 7.68 -22.04
C PHE A 246 -12.34 7.04 -22.68
N LEU A 247 -12.71 5.84 -22.23
CA LEU A 247 -13.88 5.10 -22.72
C LEU A 247 -15.18 5.91 -22.62
N LEU A 248 -15.33 6.70 -21.56
CA LEU A 248 -16.51 7.52 -21.31
C LEU A 248 -16.35 8.98 -21.76
N SER A 249 -15.22 9.35 -22.38
CA SER A 249 -14.87 10.75 -22.68
C SER A 249 -15.03 11.68 -21.47
N ASN A 250 -14.57 11.23 -20.30
CA ASN A 250 -14.71 11.91 -19.02
C ASN A 250 -13.35 12.38 -18.48
N ASP A 251 -13.08 13.69 -18.64
CA ASP A 251 -11.84 14.34 -18.22
C ASP A 251 -11.54 14.18 -16.72
N LEU A 252 -12.57 14.18 -15.87
CA LEU A 252 -12.37 14.02 -14.43
C LEU A 252 -11.76 12.66 -14.10
N LEU A 253 -12.29 11.59 -14.70
CA LEU A 253 -11.75 10.23 -14.52
C LEU A 253 -10.34 10.09 -15.08
N ILE A 254 -10.05 10.73 -16.22
CA ILE A 254 -8.71 10.76 -16.81
C ILE A 254 -7.72 11.44 -15.85
N ILE A 255 -8.04 12.66 -15.38
CA ILE A 255 -7.16 13.44 -14.50
C ILE A 255 -6.95 12.73 -13.16
N THR A 256 -8.03 12.32 -12.51
CA THR A 256 -7.96 11.63 -11.20
C THR A 256 -7.28 10.27 -11.30
N GLY A 257 -7.59 9.50 -12.34
CA GLY A 257 -6.97 8.22 -12.61
C GLY A 257 -5.46 8.33 -12.84
N ALA A 258 -5.01 9.29 -13.66
CA ALA A 258 -3.59 9.52 -13.89
C ALA A 258 -2.84 9.98 -12.63
N LEU A 259 -3.48 10.82 -11.81
CA LEU A 259 -2.93 11.30 -10.54
C LEU A 259 -2.77 10.17 -9.51
N VAL A 260 -3.77 9.30 -9.36
CA VAL A 260 -3.68 8.11 -8.49
C VAL A 260 -2.68 7.10 -9.06
N GLY A 261 -2.73 6.87 -10.37
CA GLY A 261 -1.86 5.93 -11.08
C GLY A 261 -0.38 6.27 -10.93
N SER A 262 -0.01 7.53 -11.18
CA SER A 262 1.35 8.01 -11.04
C SER A 262 1.83 8.01 -9.59
N SER A 263 1.01 8.45 -8.64
CA SER A 263 1.33 8.44 -7.21
C SER A 263 1.61 7.02 -6.69
N GLY A 264 0.75 6.05 -7.01
CA GLY A 264 0.96 4.65 -6.63
C GLY A 264 2.23 4.04 -7.24
N ALA A 265 2.53 4.36 -8.49
CA ALA A 265 3.75 3.88 -9.16
C ALA A 265 5.01 4.45 -8.49
N TYR A 266 5.01 5.76 -8.20
CA TYR A 266 6.11 6.43 -7.53
C TYR A 266 6.32 5.90 -6.10
N LEU A 267 5.22 5.75 -5.34
CA LEU A 267 5.26 5.17 -3.99
C LEU A 267 5.85 3.75 -4.01
N SER A 268 5.42 2.92 -4.96
CA SER A 268 5.96 1.56 -5.12
C SER A 268 7.46 1.57 -5.42
N TYR A 269 7.93 2.51 -6.25
CA TYR A 269 9.36 2.66 -6.55
C TYR A 269 10.18 3.05 -5.32
N ILE A 270 9.74 4.04 -4.53
CA ILE A 270 10.47 4.46 -3.33
C ILE A 270 10.50 3.38 -2.26
N MET A 271 9.42 2.59 -2.12
CA MET A 271 9.39 1.44 -1.22
C MET A 271 10.40 0.37 -1.65
N CYS A 272 10.44 0.02 -2.94
CA CYS A 272 11.43 -0.92 -3.48
C CYS A 272 12.87 -0.44 -3.24
N LYS A 273 13.13 0.86 -3.47
CA LYS A 273 14.43 1.48 -3.20
C LYS A 273 14.81 1.40 -1.71
N ALA A 274 13.86 1.67 -0.82
CA ALA A 274 14.08 1.57 0.63
C ALA A 274 14.33 0.14 1.12
N MET A 275 13.88 -0.88 0.37
CA MET A 275 14.18 -2.30 0.63
C MET A 275 15.45 -2.78 -0.07
N ASN A 276 16.16 -1.91 -0.80
CA ASN A 276 17.21 -2.26 -1.77
C ASN A 276 16.84 -3.43 -2.70
N ARG A 277 15.61 -3.40 -3.23
CA ARG A 277 15.11 -4.39 -4.18
C ARG A 277 14.73 -3.74 -5.50
N SER A 278 15.03 -4.43 -6.60
CA SER A 278 14.60 -3.98 -7.92
C SER A 278 13.08 -4.02 -8.03
N PHE A 279 12.48 -2.91 -8.46
CA PHE A 279 11.05 -2.80 -8.72
C PHE A 279 10.56 -3.94 -9.64
N ILE A 280 11.26 -4.19 -10.74
CA ILE A 280 10.93 -5.26 -11.70
C ILE A 280 10.98 -6.65 -11.04
N SER A 281 11.97 -6.88 -10.16
CA SER A 281 12.10 -8.16 -9.44
C SER A 281 10.90 -8.43 -8.54
N VAL A 282 10.39 -7.41 -7.85
CA VAL A 282 9.19 -7.52 -6.99
C VAL A 282 7.95 -7.82 -7.83
N ILE A 283 7.74 -7.14 -8.95
CA ILE A 283 6.59 -7.42 -9.86
C ILE A 283 6.65 -8.83 -10.42
N ALA A 284 7.84 -9.27 -10.83
CA ALA A 284 8.04 -10.58 -11.43
C ALA A 284 8.04 -11.73 -10.40
N GLY A 285 7.77 -11.46 -9.11
CA GLY A 285 7.72 -12.46 -8.06
C GLY A 285 9.09 -13.04 -7.71
N GLY A 286 10.10 -12.18 -7.55
CA GLY A 286 11.46 -12.55 -7.13
C GLY A 286 12.39 -12.93 -8.28
N PHE A 287 12.19 -12.39 -9.48
CA PHE A 287 13.11 -12.62 -10.60
C PHE A 287 14.49 -12.04 -10.28
N GLY A 288 15.53 -12.88 -10.28
CA GLY A 288 16.93 -12.46 -10.20
C GLY A 288 17.50 -12.26 -8.80
N ILE A 289 16.78 -12.58 -7.72
CA ILE A 289 17.32 -12.61 -6.37
C ILE A 289 17.12 -14.02 -5.82
N GLU A 290 17.99 -14.95 -6.22
CA GLU A 290 18.20 -16.15 -5.42
C GLU A 290 18.85 -15.68 -4.12
N ALA A 291 18.09 -15.76 -3.01
CA ALA A 291 18.72 -15.68 -1.71
C ALA A 291 19.76 -16.81 -1.68
N GLY A 292 21.04 -16.44 -1.61
CA GLY A 292 22.09 -17.40 -1.33
C GLY A 292 21.72 -18.19 -0.08
N PRO A 293 22.14 -19.46 0.05
CA PRO A 293 21.90 -20.21 1.26
C PRO A 293 22.32 -19.36 2.46
N ALA A 294 21.43 -19.20 3.44
CA ALA A 294 21.80 -18.57 4.69
C ALA A 294 22.95 -19.41 5.26
N GLU A 295 24.18 -18.87 5.23
CA GLU A 295 25.26 -19.48 5.98
C GLU A 295 24.85 -19.43 7.45
N ASP A 296 24.78 -20.60 8.07
CA ASP A 296 24.53 -20.78 9.49
C ASP A 296 25.81 -20.33 10.23
N LYS A 297 26.00 -19.01 10.26
CA LYS A 297 27.19 -18.36 10.79
C LYS A 297 27.01 -18.24 12.31
N ASP A 298 27.91 -18.87 13.05
CA ASP A 298 27.92 -18.75 14.51
C ASP A 298 28.38 -17.35 14.90
N TYR A 299 27.46 -16.54 15.44
CA TYR A 299 27.73 -15.18 15.91
C TYR A 299 28.10 -15.14 17.41
N GLY A 300 28.16 -16.28 18.09
CA GLY A 300 28.42 -16.39 19.52
C GLY A 300 27.15 -16.35 20.38
N GLU A 301 27.33 -16.07 21.68
CA GLU A 301 26.23 -16.02 22.64
C GLU A 301 25.58 -14.63 22.70
N HIS A 302 24.26 -14.59 22.83
CA HIS A 302 23.53 -13.34 23.07
C HIS A 302 23.50 -13.00 24.57
N ARG A 303 23.40 -11.71 24.89
CA ARG A 303 23.19 -11.24 26.27
C ARG A 303 21.70 -11.06 26.53
N GLU A 304 21.26 -11.35 27.75
CA GLU A 304 19.87 -11.14 28.17
C GLU A 304 19.80 -10.08 29.28
N ILE A 305 18.70 -9.33 29.33
CA ILE A 305 18.42 -8.33 30.35
C ILE A 305 16.97 -8.46 30.83
N THR A 306 16.71 -8.14 32.10
CA THR A 306 15.35 -8.10 32.65
C THR A 306 14.72 -6.72 32.47
N ALA A 307 13.40 -6.62 32.67
CA ALA A 307 12.69 -5.35 32.58
C ALA A 307 13.19 -4.33 33.62
N GLU A 308 13.53 -4.79 34.83
CA GLU A 308 14.10 -3.97 35.90
C GLU A 308 15.49 -3.44 35.51
N GLY A 309 16.33 -4.26 34.90
CA GLY A 309 17.64 -3.82 34.40
C GLY A 309 17.51 -2.78 33.28
N VAL A 310 16.50 -2.91 32.41
CA VAL A 310 16.19 -1.89 31.40
C VAL A 310 15.69 -0.61 32.04
N ALA A 311 14.83 -0.68 33.06
CA ALA A 311 14.37 0.49 33.82
C ALA A 311 15.53 1.22 34.51
N GLU A 312 16.51 0.50 35.07
CA GLU A 312 17.72 1.08 35.65
C GLU A 312 18.57 1.82 34.60
N LEU A 313 18.81 1.20 33.44
CA LEU A 313 19.51 1.85 32.32
C LEU A 313 18.79 3.11 31.85
N LEU A 314 17.47 3.05 31.69
CA LEU A 314 16.65 4.20 31.28
C LEU A 314 16.61 5.29 32.35
N GLY A 315 16.72 4.93 33.63
CA GLY A 315 16.78 5.89 34.74
C GLY A 315 18.06 6.72 34.78
N GLY A 316 19.15 6.22 34.21
CA GLY A 316 20.44 6.92 34.09
C GLY A 316 20.75 7.49 32.70
N ALA A 317 19.83 7.38 31.75
CA ALA A 317 20.04 7.80 30.36
C ALA A 317 19.69 9.28 30.15
N ASP A 318 20.54 10.00 29.41
CA ASP A 318 20.26 11.39 28.98
C ASP A 318 19.49 11.42 27.65
N SER A 319 19.73 10.44 26.77
CA SER A 319 19.11 10.33 25.44
C SER A 319 18.64 8.91 25.15
N VAL A 320 17.42 8.79 24.64
CA VAL A 320 16.79 7.51 24.28
C VAL A 320 16.19 7.59 22.88
N ILE A 321 16.54 6.63 22.01
CA ILE A 321 15.88 6.47 20.72
C ILE A 321 15.07 5.18 20.70
N ILE A 322 13.81 5.26 20.30
CA ILE A 322 12.93 4.10 20.14
C ILE A 322 12.80 3.79 18.65
N THR A 323 13.11 2.56 18.26
CA THR A 323 13.01 2.08 16.87
C THR A 323 11.92 1.00 16.77
N PRO A 324 10.67 1.38 16.45
CA PRO A 324 9.56 0.45 16.40
C PRO A 324 9.56 -0.39 15.11
N GLY A 325 9.12 -1.64 15.24
CA GLY A 325 8.86 -2.53 14.12
C GLY A 325 7.50 -3.20 14.18
N TYR A 326 7.23 -4.10 13.24
CA TYR A 326 5.94 -4.78 13.12
C TYR A 326 5.57 -5.59 14.38
N GLY A 327 6.55 -6.08 15.14
CA GLY A 327 6.29 -6.78 16.41
C GLY A 327 5.58 -5.90 17.45
N MET A 328 5.86 -4.59 17.48
CA MET A 328 5.16 -3.63 18.34
C MET A 328 3.67 -3.56 17.99
N ALA A 329 3.36 -3.51 16.69
CA ALA A 329 1.98 -3.44 16.19
C ALA A 329 1.20 -4.72 16.49
N VAL A 330 1.82 -5.89 16.32
CA VAL A 330 1.19 -7.20 16.62
C VAL A 330 0.89 -7.33 18.11
N ALA A 331 1.78 -6.87 18.97
CA ALA A 331 1.62 -6.90 20.42
C ALA A 331 0.66 -5.80 20.96
N GLN A 332 0.27 -4.83 20.12
CA GLN A 332 -0.48 -3.64 20.56
C GLN A 332 0.26 -2.84 21.64
N ALA A 333 1.59 -2.77 21.55
CA ALA A 333 2.45 -2.14 22.57
C ALA A 333 2.55 -0.61 22.43
N GLN A 334 2.00 0.01 21.38
CA GLN A 334 2.14 1.44 21.09
C GLN A 334 1.68 2.36 22.23
N TYR A 335 0.64 1.98 22.98
CA TYR A 335 0.15 2.77 24.12
C TYR A 335 1.12 2.75 25.29
N GLY A 336 1.68 1.57 25.62
CA GLY A 336 2.72 1.45 26.65
C GLY A 336 3.98 2.23 26.25
N VAL A 337 4.37 2.17 24.98
CA VAL A 337 5.53 2.92 24.47
C VAL A 337 5.31 4.44 24.55
N ALA A 338 4.10 4.91 24.26
CA ALA A 338 3.74 6.32 24.43
C ALA A 338 3.77 6.75 25.91
N GLU A 339 3.29 5.90 26.83
CA GLU A 339 3.37 6.15 28.26
C GLU A 339 4.82 6.18 28.76
N LEU A 340 5.65 5.24 28.32
CA LEU A 340 7.07 5.17 28.63
C LEU A 340 7.79 6.44 28.18
N THR A 341 7.54 6.85 26.94
CA THR A 341 8.06 8.09 26.37
C THR A 341 7.70 9.30 27.24
N ARG A 342 6.44 9.41 27.66
CA ARG A 342 5.98 10.51 28.52
C ARG A 342 6.69 10.49 29.87
N LYS A 343 6.74 9.35 30.56
CA LYS A 343 7.43 9.22 31.86
C LYS A 343 8.90 9.62 31.79
N LEU A 344 9.61 9.21 30.74
CA LEU A 344 11.01 9.55 30.54
C LEU A 344 11.21 11.04 30.23
N ARG A 345 10.36 11.63 29.37
CA ARG A 345 10.40 13.07 29.08
C ARG A 345 10.06 13.92 30.30
N ASP A 346 9.14 13.48 31.15
CA ASP A 346 8.82 14.15 32.43
C ASP A 346 10.03 14.18 33.39
N ARG A 347 11.00 13.26 33.22
CA ARG A 347 12.28 13.22 33.94
C ARG A 347 13.40 14.02 33.26
N GLY A 348 13.12 14.65 32.11
CA GLY A 348 14.09 15.43 31.35
C GLY A 348 14.92 14.64 30.33
N VAL A 349 14.63 13.35 30.13
CA VAL A 349 15.31 12.51 29.14
C VAL A 349 14.90 12.93 27.72
N ASN A 350 15.86 13.07 26.81
CA ASN A 350 15.58 13.34 25.40
C ASN A 350 15.14 12.07 24.67
N VAL A 351 13.82 11.86 24.55
CA VAL A 351 13.25 10.69 23.88
C VAL A 351 12.79 11.01 22.47
N ARG A 352 13.30 10.26 21.49
CA ARG A 352 12.96 10.39 20.06
C ARG A 352 12.63 9.02 19.45
N PHE A 353 11.93 9.02 18.33
CA PHE A 353 11.61 7.82 17.56
C PHE A 353 12.32 7.85 16.22
N GLY A 354 12.97 6.74 15.86
CA GLY A 354 13.56 6.54 14.54
C GLY A 354 12.72 5.58 13.72
N ILE A 355 12.09 6.07 12.66
CA ILE A 355 11.19 5.29 11.81
C ILE A 355 11.91 4.88 10.53
N HIS A 356 12.01 3.58 10.32
CA HIS A 356 12.46 3.05 9.04
C HIS A 356 11.33 3.11 8.01
N PRO A 357 11.57 3.55 6.75
CA PRO A 357 10.52 3.73 5.73
C PRO A 357 9.65 2.49 5.41
N VAL A 358 10.13 1.29 5.73
CA VAL A 358 9.43 0.01 5.45
C VAL A 358 9.11 -0.76 6.73
N ALA A 359 9.18 -0.11 7.90
CA ALA A 359 8.73 -0.71 9.15
C ALA A 359 7.22 -0.96 9.12
N GLY A 360 6.81 -2.22 9.29
CA GLY A 360 5.41 -2.62 9.35
C GLY A 360 4.94 -3.38 8.12
N ARG A 361 3.72 -3.07 7.67
CA ARG A 361 3.00 -3.77 6.57
C ARG A 361 2.36 -2.82 5.56
N LEU A 362 2.61 -1.52 5.69
CA LEU A 362 2.14 -0.46 4.80
C LEU A 362 3.04 0.77 5.01
N PRO A 363 3.27 1.63 4.00
CA PRO A 363 4.06 2.84 4.18
C PRO A 363 3.52 3.74 5.29
N GLY A 364 4.38 4.15 6.22
CA GLY A 364 3.97 4.98 7.36
C GLY A 364 3.11 4.24 8.40
N HIS A 365 3.07 2.90 8.40
CA HIS A 365 2.30 2.13 9.38
C HIS A 365 2.70 2.51 10.83
N MET A 366 4.00 2.66 11.11
CA MET A 366 4.45 3.05 12.45
C MET A 366 4.01 4.47 12.83
N ASN A 367 4.12 5.44 11.91
CA ASN A 367 3.71 6.83 12.15
C ASN A 367 2.22 6.90 12.53
N VAL A 368 1.37 6.12 11.86
CA VAL A 368 -0.07 6.07 12.14
C VAL A 368 -0.37 5.46 13.51
N LEU A 369 0.31 4.38 13.91
CA LEU A 369 0.10 3.77 15.23
C LEU A 369 0.61 4.66 16.37
N LEU A 370 1.74 5.34 16.18
CA LEU A 370 2.27 6.30 17.16
C LEU A 370 1.35 7.52 17.29
N ALA A 371 0.80 8.00 16.17
CA ALA A 371 -0.21 9.06 16.17
C ALA A 371 -1.49 8.65 16.92
N GLU A 372 -1.96 7.41 16.73
CA GLU A 372 -3.09 6.84 17.46
C GLU A 372 -2.82 6.79 18.97
N ALA A 373 -1.59 6.42 19.36
CA ALA A 373 -1.12 6.45 20.74
C ALA A 373 -0.82 7.88 21.27
N LYS A 374 -1.06 8.92 20.44
CA LYS A 374 -0.85 10.33 20.76
C LYS A 374 0.61 10.70 21.07
N VAL A 375 1.56 10.01 20.44
CA VAL A 375 2.96 10.43 20.45
C VAL A 375 3.10 11.75 19.68
N PRO A 376 3.75 12.78 20.26
CA PRO A 376 3.99 14.04 19.56
C PRO A 376 4.84 13.83 18.29
N TYR A 377 4.45 14.45 17.18
CA TYR A 377 5.12 14.26 15.89
C TYR A 377 6.52 14.87 15.82
N ASP A 378 6.80 15.90 16.62
CA ASP A 378 8.10 16.57 16.69
C ASP A 378 9.25 15.65 17.17
N ILE A 379 8.89 14.54 17.82
CA ILE A 379 9.86 13.54 18.28
C ILE A 379 9.83 12.27 17.42
N VAL A 380 9.09 12.25 16.31
CA VAL A 380 9.04 11.12 15.37
C VAL A 380 9.79 11.51 14.11
N LEU A 381 10.99 10.96 13.95
CA LEU A 381 11.92 11.30 12.88
C LEU A 381 12.04 10.14 11.89
N GLU A 382 12.19 10.49 10.62
CA GLU A 382 12.50 9.51 9.57
C GLU A 382 13.97 9.07 9.67
N MET A 383 14.29 7.90 9.12
CA MET A 383 15.64 7.31 9.19
C MET A 383 16.76 8.26 8.75
N ASP A 384 16.56 9.01 7.67
CA ASP A 384 17.55 9.96 7.14
C ASP A 384 17.78 11.17 8.06
N GLU A 385 16.83 11.46 8.96
CA GLU A 385 16.89 12.59 9.90
C GLU A 385 17.55 12.22 11.24
N ILE A 386 17.56 10.93 11.60
CA ILE A 386 17.98 10.46 12.92
C ILE A 386 19.25 9.59 12.91
N ASN A 387 19.67 9.07 11.76
CA ASN A 387 20.78 8.10 11.70
C ASN A 387 22.11 8.65 12.23
N ASP A 388 22.39 9.93 11.96
CA ASP A 388 23.63 10.58 12.42
C ASP A 388 23.67 10.79 13.95
N ASP A 389 22.54 10.64 14.64
CA ASP A 389 22.41 10.88 16.08
C ASP A 389 22.60 9.62 16.94
N PHE A 390 22.69 8.43 16.34
CA PHE A 390 22.82 7.17 17.09
C PHE A 390 24.12 7.11 17.91
N GLY A 391 25.22 7.66 17.39
CA GLY A 391 26.52 7.69 18.09
C GLY A 391 26.53 8.49 19.39
N ASP A 392 25.61 9.45 19.54
CA ASP A 392 25.45 10.28 20.75
C ASP A 392 24.25 9.83 21.62
N THR A 393 23.77 8.59 21.41
CA THR A 393 22.58 8.06 22.09
C THR A 393 22.92 7.05 23.19
N SER A 394 22.44 7.30 24.42
CA SER A 394 22.72 6.44 25.58
C SER A 394 22.04 5.06 25.51
N VAL A 395 20.76 5.03 25.11
CA VAL A 395 19.98 3.79 25.02
C VAL A 395 19.08 3.78 23.79
N VAL A 396 19.14 2.70 23.01
CA VAL A 396 18.21 2.44 21.90
C VAL A 396 17.28 1.28 22.28
N LEU A 397 15.97 1.50 22.18
CA LEU A 397 14.95 0.47 22.35
C LEU A 397 14.48 0.00 20.98
N VAL A 398 14.88 -1.21 20.58
CA VAL A 398 14.46 -1.86 19.33
C VAL A 398 13.21 -2.71 19.63
N ILE A 399 12.03 -2.19 19.29
CA ILE A 399 10.76 -2.80 19.70
C ILE A 399 10.12 -3.54 18.54
N GLY A 400 10.36 -4.86 18.46
CA GLY A 400 9.74 -5.71 17.44
C GLY A 400 10.21 -5.44 16.00
N ALA A 401 11.39 -4.83 15.85
CA ALA A 401 12.12 -4.69 14.59
C ALA A 401 13.19 -5.78 14.46
N ASN A 402 13.54 -6.15 13.23
CA ASN A 402 14.62 -7.10 12.97
C ASN A 402 15.44 -6.69 11.74
N ASP A 403 14.86 -6.82 10.55
CA ASP A 403 15.60 -6.59 9.29
C ASP A 403 16.00 -5.11 9.14
N THR A 404 15.17 -4.18 9.61
CA THR A 404 15.38 -2.72 9.56
C THR A 404 16.50 -2.20 10.47
N VAL A 405 17.06 -3.07 11.31
CA VAL A 405 18.16 -2.77 12.24
C VAL A 405 19.29 -3.78 12.09
N ASN A 406 19.34 -4.53 10.99
CA ASN A 406 20.28 -5.63 10.79
C ASN A 406 21.60 -5.13 10.19
N PRO A 407 22.75 -5.22 10.91
CA PRO A 407 24.04 -4.77 10.40
C PRO A 407 24.52 -5.51 9.16
N ALA A 408 24.04 -6.73 8.92
CA ALA A 408 24.39 -7.50 7.73
C ALA A 408 24.00 -6.80 6.42
N ALA A 409 23.05 -5.85 6.47
CA ALA A 409 22.74 -5.01 5.31
C ALA A 409 23.91 -4.09 4.91
N ALA A 410 24.72 -3.62 5.86
CA ALA A 410 25.85 -2.73 5.61
C ALA A 410 27.19 -3.48 5.57
N GLU A 411 27.35 -4.51 6.40
CA GLU A 411 28.64 -5.15 6.67
C GLU A 411 28.88 -6.44 5.88
N ASP A 412 27.82 -7.07 5.37
CA ASP A 412 27.91 -8.37 4.69
C ASP A 412 27.40 -8.29 3.24
N PRO A 413 28.29 -8.19 2.25
CA PRO A 413 27.93 -8.16 0.83
C PRO A 413 27.22 -9.42 0.33
N SER A 414 27.32 -10.54 1.06
CA SER A 414 26.66 -11.81 0.70
C SER A 414 25.24 -11.93 1.25
N SER A 415 24.85 -11.02 2.15
CA SER A 415 23.53 -11.01 2.75
C SER A 415 22.42 -10.75 1.71
N PRO A 416 21.27 -11.46 1.78
CA PRO A 416 20.09 -11.15 0.97
C PRO A 416 19.55 -9.72 1.13
N ILE A 417 19.95 -9.02 2.19
CA ILE A 417 19.59 -7.62 2.47
C ILE A 417 20.77 -6.66 2.30
N ALA A 418 21.88 -7.10 1.72
CA ALA A 418 23.06 -6.26 1.47
C ALA A 418 22.67 -4.99 0.68
N GLY A 419 23.11 -3.83 1.14
CA GLY A 419 22.82 -2.52 0.57
C GLY A 419 21.47 -1.91 0.98
N MET A 420 20.64 -2.60 1.77
CA MET A 420 19.44 -2.00 2.37
C MET A 420 19.83 -0.89 3.35
N PRO A 421 19.35 0.35 3.20
CA PRO A 421 19.50 1.36 4.23
C PRO A 421 18.83 0.85 5.51
N VAL A 422 19.51 0.95 6.64
CA VAL A 422 19.00 0.49 7.94
C VAL A 422 19.26 1.55 9.00
N LEU A 423 18.53 1.47 10.11
CA LEU A 423 18.83 2.28 11.29
C LEU A 423 20.10 1.73 11.95
N THR A 424 21.14 2.55 12.04
CA THR A 424 22.46 2.13 12.59
C THR A 424 22.46 2.12 14.12
N VAL A 425 21.46 1.46 14.70
CA VAL A 425 21.20 1.40 16.15
C VAL A 425 22.40 0.90 16.95
N TRP A 426 23.29 0.14 16.31
CA TRP A 426 24.48 -0.43 16.93
C TRP A 426 25.56 0.61 17.25
N ASP A 427 25.46 1.84 16.74
CA ASP A 427 26.39 2.92 17.04
C ASP A 427 26.13 3.55 18.43
N ALA A 428 24.98 3.24 19.05
CA ALA A 428 24.62 3.73 20.38
C ALA A 428 25.34 2.98 21.53
N ASP A 429 25.36 3.59 22.71
CA ASP A 429 26.04 3.04 23.89
C ASP A 429 25.42 1.70 24.34
N ASN A 430 24.08 1.60 24.35
CA ASN A 430 23.34 0.39 24.71
C ASN A 430 22.14 0.16 23.79
N VAL A 431 21.94 -1.08 23.35
CA VAL A 431 20.84 -1.48 22.47
C VAL A 431 20.02 -2.59 23.10
N ILE A 432 18.76 -2.31 23.42
CA ILE A 432 17.84 -3.28 24.01
C ILE A 432 16.86 -3.77 22.95
N VAL A 433 16.87 -5.07 22.68
CA VAL A 433 16.04 -5.68 21.64
C VAL A 433 14.87 -6.46 22.25
N PHE A 434 13.64 -6.04 21.93
CA PHE A 434 12.42 -6.67 22.41
C PHE A 434 11.97 -7.73 21.40
N LYS A 435 11.93 -8.99 21.83
CA LYS A 435 11.53 -10.11 20.97
C LYS A 435 10.97 -11.29 21.76
N ARG A 436 10.12 -12.10 21.13
CA ARG A 436 9.58 -13.32 21.76
C ARG A 436 10.55 -14.50 21.73
N SER A 437 11.40 -14.58 20.71
CA SER A 437 12.38 -15.66 20.49
C SER A 437 13.46 -15.23 19.50
N MET A 438 14.49 -16.05 19.28
CA MET A 438 15.55 -15.78 18.31
C MET A 438 15.16 -16.00 16.84
N ALA A 439 13.88 -16.24 16.53
CA ALA A 439 13.41 -16.50 15.17
C ALA A 439 13.79 -15.37 14.19
N SER A 440 14.15 -15.71 12.95
CA SER A 440 14.53 -14.73 11.92
C SER A 440 13.40 -13.75 11.58
N GLY A 441 13.77 -12.65 10.93
CA GLY A 441 12.84 -11.66 10.38
C GLY A 441 12.20 -12.14 9.09
N TYR A 442 11.72 -11.20 8.28
CA TYR A 442 11.14 -11.53 6.99
C TYR A 442 12.17 -12.05 6.00
N ALA A 443 13.36 -11.44 5.99
CA ALA A 443 14.46 -11.84 5.12
C ALA A 443 15.00 -13.25 5.41
N GLY A 444 14.56 -13.91 6.50
CA GLY A 444 15.00 -15.25 6.84
C GLY A 444 16.45 -15.36 7.28
N VAL A 445 17.11 -14.22 7.54
CA VAL A 445 18.49 -14.15 8.01
C VAL A 445 18.57 -13.89 9.50
N GLN A 446 19.62 -14.44 10.10
CA GLN A 446 20.02 -14.11 11.48
C GLN A 446 20.53 -12.67 11.53
N ASN A 447 20.36 -12.02 12.68
CA ASN A 447 20.76 -10.64 12.86
C ASN A 447 22.01 -10.55 13.75
N PRO A 448 23.17 -10.14 13.23
CA PRO A 448 24.40 -9.97 14.00
C PRO A 448 24.27 -8.99 15.17
N LEU A 449 23.31 -8.05 15.12
CA LEU A 449 23.05 -7.08 16.20
C LEU A 449 22.88 -7.77 17.56
N PHE A 450 22.18 -8.91 17.58
CA PHE A 450 21.80 -9.60 18.83
C PHE A 450 23.00 -10.17 19.60
N PHE A 451 24.17 -10.20 18.96
CA PHE A 451 25.40 -10.77 19.50
C PHE A 451 26.47 -9.69 19.76
N ARG A 452 26.15 -8.41 19.50
CA ARG A 452 27.08 -7.32 19.78
C ARG A 452 27.21 -7.08 21.28
N GLN A 453 28.39 -6.63 21.71
CA GLN A 453 28.68 -6.42 23.13
C GLN A 453 27.77 -5.37 23.79
N ASN A 454 27.38 -4.33 23.05
CA ASN A 454 26.45 -3.29 23.51
C ASN A 454 24.97 -3.67 23.35
N SER A 455 24.64 -4.87 22.88
CA SER A 455 23.26 -5.32 22.71
C SER A 455 22.83 -6.31 23.80
N ALA A 456 21.60 -6.18 24.28
CA ALA A 456 20.96 -7.11 25.18
C ALA A 456 19.52 -7.43 24.74
N MET A 457 19.15 -8.69 24.87
CA MET A 457 17.84 -9.21 24.52
C MET A 457 16.89 -9.13 25.71
N LEU A 458 15.72 -8.52 25.50
CA LEU A 458 14.61 -8.55 26.43
C LEU A 458 13.51 -9.47 25.88
N PHE A 459 13.48 -10.71 26.37
CA PHE A 459 12.55 -11.72 25.88
C PHE A 459 11.14 -11.56 26.46
N GLY A 460 10.12 -11.66 25.60
CA GLY A 460 8.72 -11.64 25.99
C GLY A 460 7.81 -11.03 24.93
N ASP A 461 6.52 -10.95 25.21
CA ASP A 461 5.62 -10.11 24.43
C ASP A 461 5.98 -8.63 24.64
N ALA A 462 6.00 -7.85 23.56
CA ALA A 462 6.47 -6.46 23.61
C ALA A 462 5.60 -5.59 24.51
N LYS A 463 4.29 -5.87 24.60
CA LYS A 463 3.39 -5.11 25.46
C LYS A 463 3.71 -5.37 26.93
N ASP A 464 3.77 -6.65 27.31
CA ASP A 464 4.07 -7.06 28.69
C ASP A 464 5.43 -6.53 29.14
N ARG A 465 6.46 -6.61 28.27
CA ARG A 465 7.80 -6.11 28.60
C ARG A 465 7.83 -4.60 28.81
N VAL A 466 7.09 -3.83 28.02
CA VAL A 466 6.99 -2.37 28.19
C VAL A 466 6.22 -2.03 29.48
N GLU A 467 5.15 -2.78 29.79
CA GLU A 467 4.41 -2.63 31.06
C GLU A 467 5.32 -2.93 32.27
N ASP A 468 6.10 -4.01 32.25
CA ASP A 468 7.04 -4.33 33.33
C ASP A 468 8.08 -3.23 33.55
N ILE A 469 8.64 -2.65 32.48
CA ILE A 469 9.55 -1.51 32.56
C ILE A 469 8.85 -0.30 33.18
N LEU A 470 7.62 -0.02 32.77
CA LEU A 470 6.81 1.07 33.32
C LEU A 470 6.51 0.90 34.81
N HIS A 471 6.37 -0.33 35.30
CA HIS A 471 6.19 -0.64 36.71
C HIS A 471 7.47 -0.43 37.53
N ALA A 472 8.64 -0.67 36.93
CA ALA A 472 9.94 -0.48 37.55
C ALA A 472 10.45 0.97 37.50
N LEU A 473 9.98 1.79 36.55
CA LEU A 473 10.25 3.23 36.42
C LEU A 473 9.32 4.08 37.28
#